data_AF-A0A1J3KAP5-F1
#
_entry.id   AF-A0A1J3KAP5-F1
#
_cell.length_a   1.000
_cell.length_b   1.000
_cell.length_c   1.000
_cell.angle_alpha   90.00
_cell.angle_beta   90.00
_cell.angle_gamma   90.00
#
_symmetry.space_group_name_H-M   'P 1'
#
loop_
_entity.id
_entity.type
_entity.pdbx_description
1 polymer ?
#
loop_
_entity_poly.entity_id
_entity_poly.type
_entity_poly.pdbx_seq_one_letter_code
_entity_poly.pdbx_strand_id
1 'polypeptide(L)'
;CFRGHGRRTGERRRKSVRGCIVSPDLSVLNLVIVKKGEHELPGLTDTEKPRMRGPKRASKIRKLFNLKKEDDVRTYVNTYRRKFTNKKGKEVRKAPKIQRLVTPLTLQRKRARIADK
;
A
#
# COMPACT_ATOMS: atom_id res chain seq x y z
N CYS A 1 -10.53 2.63 19.91
CA CYS A 1 -9.77 1.56 20.64
C CYS A 1 -10.32 0.15 20.41
N PHE A 2 -11.09 -0.07 19.33
CA PHE A 2 -11.61 -1.39 18.95
C PHE A 2 -11.00 -1.72 17.60
N ARG A 3 -10.10 -2.69 17.56
CA ARG A 3 -9.40 -3.15 16.36
C ARG A 3 -9.57 -4.66 16.23
N GLY A 4 -9.77 -5.13 15.01
CA GLY A 4 -10.09 -6.53 14.69
C GLY A 4 -11.53 -6.69 14.18
N HIS A 5 -11.88 -7.92 13.83
CA HIS A 5 -13.25 -8.33 13.53
C HIS A 5 -13.90 -8.71 14.87
N GLY A 6 -15.09 -8.19 15.16
CA GLY A 6 -15.91 -8.78 16.24
C GLY A 6 -16.14 -10.25 15.94
N ARG A 7 -16.52 -11.05 16.95
CA ARG A 7 -16.94 -12.43 16.70
C ARG A 7 -18.14 -12.49 15.75
N ARG A 8 -18.93 -11.41 15.71
CA ARG A 8 -20.05 -11.21 14.79
C ARG A 8 -19.98 -9.85 14.12
N THR A 9 -20.53 -9.76 12.91
CA THR A 9 -20.78 -8.49 12.23
C THR A 9 -21.75 -7.66 13.07
N GLY A 10 -21.43 -6.38 13.30
CA GLY A 10 -22.27 -5.47 14.09
C GLY A 10 -22.11 -5.58 15.61
N GLU A 11 -21.18 -6.40 16.12
CA GLU A 11 -20.91 -6.49 17.56
C GLU A 11 -20.48 -5.13 18.14
N ARG A 12 -21.13 -4.71 19.22
CA ARG A 12 -20.78 -3.51 19.99
C ARG A 12 -20.23 -3.96 21.35
N ARG A 13 -19.08 -3.41 21.74
CA ARG A 13 -18.45 -3.70 23.04
C ARG A 13 -18.21 -2.41 23.80
N ARG A 14 -18.69 -2.33 25.04
CA ARG A 14 -18.36 -1.24 25.96
C ARG A 14 -16.90 -1.39 26.39
N LYS A 15 -16.10 -0.33 26.24
CA LYS A 15 -14.70 -0.25 26.67
C LYS A 15 -14.46 1.12 27.29
N SER A 16 -13.71 1.17 28.40
CA SER A 16 -13.13 2.41 28.87
C SER A 16 -12.10 2.90 27.86
N VAL A 17 -12.13 4.19 27.57
CA VAL A 17 -11.22 4.84 26.64
C VAL A 17 -10.77 6.16 27.26
N ARG A 18 -9.52 6.51 27.00
CA ARG A 18 -8.95 7.78 27.43
C ARG A 18 -9.36 8.87 26.43
N GLY A 19 -9.69 10.07 26.91
CA GLY A 19 -10.05 11.23 26.08
C GLY A 19 -8.88 11.78 25.23
N CYS A 20 -9.14 12.79 24.40
CA CYS A 20 -8.14 13.40 23.52
C CYS A 20 -7.24 14.45 24.21
N ILE A 21 -7.70 15.09 25.30
CA ILE A 21 -7.00 16.19 25.98
C ILE A 21 -5.76 15.66 26.69
N VAL A 22 -4.58 16.24 26.48
CA VAL A 22 -3.32 15.80 27.11
C VAL A 22 -3.34 16.10 28.62
N SER A 23 -2.90 15.15 29.43
CA SER A 23 -2.81 15.27 30.89
C SER A 23 -1.64 14.45 31.42
N PRO A 24 -1.18 14.70 32.67
CA PRO A 24 -0.01 14.04 33.25
C PRO A 24 -0.17 12.53 33.48
N ASP A 25 -1.39 11.99 33.37
CA ASP A 25 -1.71 10.55 33.49
C ASP A 25 -1.24 9.71 32.29
N LEU A 26 -0.77 10.34 31.21
CA LEU A 26 -0.32 9.66 30.01
C LEU A 26 1.08 9.05 30.19
N SER A 27 1.19 7.74 29.94
CA SER A 27 2.49 7.06 29.95
C SER A 27 3.31 7.31 28.68
N VAL A 28 2.67 7.47 27.51
CA VAL A 28 3.34 7.62 26.21
C VAL A 28 2.55 8.56 25.30
N LEU A 29 3.25 9.46 24.62
CA LEU A 29 2.73 10.28 23.52
C LEU A 29 3.31 9.83 22.18
N ASN A 30 2.44 9.60 21.19
CA ASN A 30 2.86 9.27 19.83
C ASN A 30 2.85 10.54 18.98
N LEU A 31 4.02 10.98 18.53
CA LEU A 31 4.19 12.18 17.71
C LEU A 31 4.57 11.81 16.27
N VAL A 32 4.24 12.69 15.32
CA VAL A 32 4.63 12.56 13.91
C VAL A 32 5.32 13.85 13.47
N ILE A 33 6.50 13.73 12.89
CA ILE A 33 7.29 14.87 12.39
C ILE A 33 6.65 15.37 11.09
N VAL A 34 6.29 16.65 11.04
CA VAL A 34 5.72 17.30 9.85
C VAL A 34 6.77 18.09 9.08
N LYS A 35 7.72 18.73 9.79
CA LYS A 35 8.83 19.50 9.22
C LYS A 35 10.13 19.05 9.88
N LYS A 36 11.19 18.81 9.09
CA LYS A 36 12.54 18.52 9.60
C LYS A 36 13.14 19.84 10.13
N GLY A 37 13.78 19.78 11.30
CA GLY A 37 14.55 20.91 11.85
C GLY A 37 15.95 21.00 11.22
N GLU A 38 16.78 21.89 11.75
CA GLU A 38 18.17 22.08 11.28
C GLU A 38 19.07 20.88 11.61
N HIS A 39 18.90 20.30 12.80
CA HIS A 39 19.70 19.16 13.25
C HIS A 39 19.04 17.82 12.94
N GLU A 40 19.88 16.82 12.66
CA GLU A 40 19.44 15.44 12.47
C GLU A 40 19.19 14.75 13.81
N LEU A 41 18.19 13.86 13.83
CA LEU A 41 17.82 13.05 14.97
C LEU A 41 18.25 11.60 14.72
N PRO A 42 19.14 11.04 15.57
CA PRO A 42 19.64 9.70 15.37
C PRO A 42 18.51 8.66 15.41
N GLY A 43 18.54 7.73 14.46
CA GLY A 43 17.55 6.65 14.34
C GLY A 43 16.18 7.05 13.77
N LEU A 44 15.92 8.34 13.55
CA LEU A 44 14.69 8.84 12.92
C LEU A 44 14.98 9.43 11.54
N THR A 45 15.86 10.43 11.46
CA THR A 45 16.16 11.11 10.19
C THR A 45 17.35 10.50 9.46
N ASP A 46 18.23 9.79 10.17
CA ASP A 46 19.46 9.24 9.59
C ASP A 46 19.21 8.02 8.71
N THR A 47 18.10 7.31 8.92
CA THR A 47 17.82 6.05 8.23
C THR A 47 16.64 6.19 7.28
N GLU A 48 16.87 5.92 6.00
CA GLU A 48 15.80 5.84 5.01
C GLU A 48 15.26 4.42 4.90
N LYS A 49 13.95 4.25 5.14
CA LYS A 49 13.26 2.97 4.97
C LYS A 49 12.61 2.90 3.59
N PRO A 50 13.05 1.99 2.68
CA PRO A 50 12.47 1.90 1.35
C PRO A 50 11.02 1.39 1.41
N ARG A 51 10.20 1.85 0.47
CA ARG A 51 8.81 1.36 0.34
C ARG A 51 8.81 -0.11 -0.05
N MET A 52 8.26 -0.95 0.81
CA MET A 52 8.23 -2.41 0.61
C MET A 52 7.47 -2.87 -0.64
N ARG A 53 6.46 -2.12 -1.08
CA ARG A 53 5.59 -2.50 -2.21
C ARG A 53 5.29 -1.30 -3.08
N GLY A 54 5.38 -1.50 -4.39
CA GLY A 54 4.89 -0.54 -5.39
C GLY A 54 3.38 -0.68 -5.66
N PRO A 55 2.83 0.21 -6.49
CA PRO A 55 1.41 0.22 -6.84
C PRO A 55 1.00 -1.04 -7.62
N LYS A 56 -0.21 -1.56 -7.36
CA LYS A 56 -0.78 -2.74 -8.05
C LYS A 56 -1.72 -2.38 -9.20
N ARG A 57 -2.37 -1.21 -9.14
CA ARG A 57 -3.41 -0.79 -10.10
C ARG A 57 -2.78 -0.05 -11.27
N ALA A 58 -3.19 -0.34 -12.50
CA ALA A 58 -2.64 0.29 -13.71
C ALA A 58 -2.61 1.82 -13.64
N SER A 59 -3.70 2.47 -13.22
CA SER A 59 -3.75 3.93 -13.09
C SER A 59 -2.78 4.51 -12.07
N LYS A 60 -2.48 3.79 -10.98
CA LYS A 60 -1.50 4.23 -9.98
C LYS A 60 -0.07 4.03 -10.45
N ILE A 61 0.18 3.00 -11.28
CA ILE A 61 1.49 2.77 -11.90
C ILE A 61 1.79 3.92 -12.88
N ARG A 62 0.80 4.31 -13.72
CA ARG A 62 0.95 5.45 -14.63
C ARG A 62 1.29 6.75 -13.92
N LYS A 63 0.59 7.05 -12.81
CA LYS A 63 0.88 8.23 -11.99
C LYS A 63 2.27 8.22 -11.36
N LEU A 64 2.76 7.05 -10.96
CA LEU A 64 4.08 6.95 -10.31
C LEU A 64 5.22 7.19 -11.32
N PHE A 65 5.07 6.67 -12.54
CA PHE A 65 6.10 6.75 -13.58
C PHE A 65 5.83 7.84 -14.62
N ASN A 66 4.84 8.72 -14.38
CA ASN A 66 4.42 9.77 -15.30
C ASN A 66 4.14 9.28 -16.74
N LEU A 67 3.55 8.10 -16.86
CA LEU A 67 3.24 7.46 -18.16
C LEU A 67 1.90 7.96 -18.73
N LYS A 68 1.83 8.02 -20.05
CA LYS A 68 0.58 8.29 -20.76
C LYS A 68 -0.29 7.03 -20.84
N LYS A 69 -1.45 7.13 -21.50
CA LYS A 69 -2.43 6.02 -21.55
C LYS A 69 -2.02 4.95 -22.55
N GLU A 70 -1.25 5.36 -23.54
CA GLU A 70 -0.75 4.58 -24.67
C GLU A 70 0.38 3.65 -24.21
N ASP A 71 1.13 4.06 -23.18
CA ASP A 71 2.25 3.29 -22.64
C ASP A 71 1.79 2.03 -21.88
N ASP A 72 2.52 0.93 -22.11
CA ASP A 72 2.31 -0.30 -21.38
C ASP A 72 2.96 -0.24 -19.99
N VAL A 73 2.14 -0.46 -18.96
CA VAL A 73 2.56 -0.46 -17.57
C VAL A 73 3.32 -1.73 -17.17
N ARG A 74 3.23 -2.83 -17.93
CA ARG A 74 3.81 -4.13 -17.56
C ARG A 74 5.33 -4.09 -17.40
N THR A 75 6.02 -3.41 -18.30
CA THR A 75 7.48 -3.27 -18.28
C THR A 75 7.94 -2.58 -17.00
N TYR A 76 7.25 -1.52 -16.59
CA TYR A 76 7.56 -0.74 -15.40
C TYR A 76 7.28 -1.47 -14.09
N VAL A 77 6.38 -2.45 -14.06
CA VAL A 77 6.19 -3.29 -12.85
C VAL A 77 7.41 -4.15 -12.54
N ASN A 78 8.29 -4.38 -13.53
CA ASN A 78 9.50 -5.15 -13.31
C ASN A 78 10.57 -4.41 -12.50
N THR A 79 10.54 -3.07 -12.47
CA THR A 79 11.56 -2.27 -11.78
C THR A 79 11.47 -2.40 -10.26
N TYR A 80 10.25 -2.49 -9.71
CA TYR A 80 10.02 -2.64 -8.27
C TYR A 80 9.67 -4.08 -7.85
N ARG A 81 10.16 -5.09 -8.58
CA ARG A 81 10.04 -6.49 -8.16
C ARG A 81 10.75 -6.68 -6.83
N ARG A 82 10.06 -7.30 -5.88
CA ARG A 82 10.68 -7.65 -4.61
C ARG A 82 11.62 -8.84 -4.84
N LYS A 83 12.93 -8.59 -4.76
CA LYS A 83 13.96 -9.64 -4.69
C LYS A 83 14.21 -9.97 -3.22
N PHE A 84 14.23 -11.26 -2.88
CA PHE A 84 14.61 -11.71 -1.54
C PHE A 84 15.11 -13.16 -1.60
N THR A 85 16.01 -13.51 -0.68
CA THR A 85 16.43 -14.89 -0.44
C THR A 85 15.36 -15.59 0.39
N ASN A 86 14.90 -16.74 -0.09
CA ASN A 86 13.97 -17.56 0.68
C ASN A 86 14.73 -18.30 1.79
N LYS A 87 14.02 -18.83 2.79
CA LYS A 87 14.65 -19.61 3.89
C LYS A 87 15.49 -20.80 3.39
N LYS A 88 15.22 -21.30 2.18
CA LYS A 88 15.96 -22.37 1.50
C LYS A 88 17.18 -21.88 0.69
N GLY A 89 17.65 -20.65 0.91
CA GLY A 89 18.80 -20.06 0.21
C GLY A 89 18.56 -19.61 -1.25
N LYS A 90 17.40 -19.92 -1.85
CA LYS A 90 17.09 -19.56 -3.24
C LYS A 90 16.67 -18.09 -3.38
N GLU A 91 17.22 -17.41 -4.37
CA GLU A 91 16.76 -16.07 -4.76
C GLU A 91 15.42 -16.12 -5.49
N VAL A 92 14.45 -15.31 -5.04
CA VAL A 92 13.12 -15.23 -5.64
C VAL A 92 12.77 -13.77 -5.96
N ARG A 93 12.16 -13.55 -7.12
CA ARG A 93 11.67 -12.25 -7.56
C ARG A 93 10.14 -12.25 -7.69
N LYS A 94 9.44 -11.53 -6.82
CA LYS A 94 7.96 -11.46 -6.81
C LYS A 94 7.44 -10.14 -7.37
N ALA A 95 6.44 -10.23 -8.26
CA ALA A 95 5.71 -9.10 -8.83
C ALA A 95 4.20 -9.22 -8.53
N PRO A 96 3.48 -8.11 -8.32
CA PRO A 96 2.03 -8.14 -8.19
C PRO A 96 1.35 -8.32 -9.56
N LYS A 97 0.27 -9.11 -9.61
CA LYS A 97 -0.65 -9.10 -10.77
C LYS A 97 -1.28 -7.71 -10.90
N ILE A 98 -1.09 -7.07 -12.06
CA ILE A 98 -1.62 -5.73 -12.33
C ILE A 98 -3.15 -5.79 -12.35
N GLN A 99 -3.78 -4.94 -11.54
CA GLN A 99 -5.23 -4.83 -11.50
C GLN A 99 -5.71 -3.70 -12.41
N ARG A 100 -6.87 -3.92 -13.05
CA ARG A 100 -7.53 -2.95 -13.96
C ARG A 100 -6.68 -2.59 -15.19
N LEU A 101 -5.82 -3.51 -15.64
CA LEU A 101 -5.19 -3.40 -16.94
C LEU A 101 -6.23 -3.77 -18.01
N VAL A 102 -6.35 -2.95 -19.05
CA VAL A 102 -7.17 -3.28 -20.22
C VAL A 102 -6.39 -4.27 -21.07
N THR A 103 -6.97 -5.44 -21.31
CA THR A 103 -6.39 -6.49 -22.15
C THR A 103 -7.37 -6.89 -23.27
N PRO A 104 -6.90 -7.51 -24.36
CA PRO A 104 -7.79 -7.99 -25.43
C PRO A 104 -8.95 -8.85 -24.92
N LEU A 105 -8.68 -9.73 -23.95
CA LEU A 105 -9.69 -10.55 -23.27
C LEU A 105 -10.76 -9.72 -22.56
N THR A 106 -10.39 -8.61 -21.90
CA THR A 106 -11.37 -7.73 -21.27
C THR A 106 -12.24 -6.99 -22.29
N LEU A 107 -11.66 -6.63 -23.45
CA LEU A 107 -12.40 -5.99 -24.54
C LEU A 107 -13.38 -6.97 -25.21
N GLN A 108 -12.94 -8.20 -25.47
CA GLN A 108 -13.79 -9.27 -26.02
C GLN A 108 -14.97 -9.56 -25.11
N ARG A 109 -14.74 -9.76 -23.81
CA ARG A 109 -15.83 -9.98 -22.82
C ARG A 109 -16.80 -8.81 -22.74
N LYS A 110 -16.31 -7.58 -22.94
CA LYS A 110 -17.17 -6.39 -22.99
C LYS A 110 -18.03 -6.37 -24.25
N ARG A 111 -17.44 -6.70 -25.42
CA ARG A 111 -18.16 -6.80 -26.70
C ARG A 111 -19.26 -7.87 -26.65
N ALA A 112 -18.96 -9.06 -26.14
CA ALA A 112 -19.94 -10.14 -25.98
C ALA A 112 -21.15 -9.69 -25.14
N ARG A 113 -20.92 -9.09 -23.97
CA ARG A 113 -22.02 -8.56 -23.13
C ARG A 113 -22.88 -7.49 -23.82
N ILE A 114 -22.30 -6.71 -24.73
CA ILE A 114 -23.04 -5.71 -25.50
C ILE A 114 -23.88 -6.39 -26.59
N ALA A 115 -23.37 -7.47 -27.20
CA ALA A 115 -24.09 -8.25 -28.19
C ALA A 115 -25.22 -9.11 -27.58
N ASP A 116 -25.07 -9.54 -26.33
CA ASP A 116 -26.10 -10.28 -25.57
C ASP A 116 -27.26 -9.37 -25.10
N LYS A 117 -27.14 -8.05 -25.26
CA LYS A 117 -28.13 -7.05 -24.87
C LYS A 117 -28.90 -6.56 -26.09
#